data_AF-A0A1I1CVL6-F1
#
_entry.id   AF-A0A1I1CVL6-F1
#
_cell.length_a   1.000
_cell.length_b   1.000
_cell.length_c   1.000
_cell.angle_alpha   90.00
_cell.angle_beta   90.00
_cell.angle_gamma   90.00
#
_symmetry.space_group_name_H-M   'P 1'
#
loop_
_entity.id
_entity.type
_entity.pdbx_description
1 polymer ?
#
loop_
_entity_poly.entity_id
_entity_poly.type
_entity_poly.pdbx_seq_one_letter_code
_entity_poly.pdbx_strand_id
1 'polypeptide(L)'
;MYVWAGAPATAAIYVVVTNLGSAGMGAISSVYSQIFLPKIYASKGEFTLKYIRNALILSLIVGIGAIVTGKYLLMFLTKNDYVEYAHAIGFGVLVEAGNLVIGAATVYLMLNNAAKATIFCNVMAAIGSMAGGYLMMHYFPENAFAIGVPIALSQIFIGLFLISYIVRLQRIKNKEMK
;
A
#
# COMPACT_ATOMS: atom_id res chain seq x y z
N MET A 1 26.00 -21.88 -11.51
CA MET A 1 25.73 -20.46 -11.22
C MET A 1 24.88 -20.39 -9.95
N TYR A 2 25.31 -19.66 -8.92
CA TYR A 2 24.47 -19.48 -7.73
C TYR A 2 23.24 -18.67 -8.15
N VAL A 3 22.05 -19.27 -8.02
CA VAL A 3 20.73 -18.67 -8.38
C VAL A 3 20.47 -17.32 -7.67
N TRP A 4 21.27 -17.00 -6.64
CA TRP A 4 21.14 -15.83 -5.79
C TRP A 4 22.27 -14.80 -5.93
N ALA A 5 23.21 -15.00 -6.86
CA ALA A 5 24.22 -13.98 -7.13
C ALA A 5 23.52 -12.71 -7.67
N GLY A 6 23.59 -11.60 -6.92
CA GLY A 6 22.91 -10.33 -7.23
C GLY A 6 21.68 -10.02 -6.38
N ALA A 7 20.91 -11.03 -5.96
CA ALA A 7 19.67 -10.84 -5.20
C ALA A 7 19.83 -10.05 -3.87
N PRO A 8 20.92 -10.25 -3.07
CA PRO A 8 21.14 -9.45 -1.86
C PRO A 8 21.36 -7.95 -2.15
N ALA A 9 22.08 -7.62 -3.21
CA ALA A 9 22.33 -6.24 -3.61
C ALA A 9 21.04 -5.58 -4.12
N THR A 10 20.31 -6.30 -4.98
CA THR A 10 18.99 -5.91 -5.50
C THR A 10 17.99 -5.62 -4.37
N ALA A 11 17.92 -6.52 -3.38
CA ALA A 11 17.04 -6.34 -2.22
C ALA A 11 17.45 -5.14 -1.37
N ALA A 12 18.75 -4.93 -1.13
CA ALA A 12 19.24 -3.78 -0.37
C ALA A 12 18.89 -2.45 -1.05
N ILE A 13 19.12 -2.35 -2.37
CA ILE A 13 18.77 -1.17 -3.16
C ILE A 13 17.26 -0.91 -3.08
N TYR A 14 16.44 -1.94 -3.33
CA TYR A 14 14.99 -1.83 -3.25
C TYR A 14 14.53 -1.30 -1.88
N VAL A 15 15.00 -1.90 -0.78
CA VAL A 15 14.62 -1.48 0.57
C VAL A 15 14.99 -0.03 0.84
N VAL A 16 16.22 0.39 0.52
CA VAL A 16 16.65 1.78 0.75
C VAL A 16 15.78 2.76 -0.03
N VAL A 17 15.57 2.51 -1.32
CA VAL A 17 14.86 3.45 -2.19
C VAL A 17 13.37 3.49 -1.87
N THR A 18 12.74 2.34 -1.65
CA THR A 18 11.30 2.29 -1.30
C THR A 18 11.00 2.90 0.06
N ASN A 19 11.92 2.78 1.03
CA ASN A 19 11.76 3.38 2.36
C ASN A 19 11.60 4.90 2.31
N LEU A 20 12.22 5.61 1.36
CA LEU A 20 11.99 7.05 1.20
C LEU A 20 10.51 7.34 0.88
N GLY A 21 9.93 6.58 -0.05
CA GLY A 21 8.53 6.71 -0.43
C GLY A 21 7.59 6.32 0.71
N SER A 22 7.88 5.20 1.37
CA SER A 22 7.12 4.73 2.53
C SER A 22 7.17 5.71 3.69
N ALA A 23 8.31 6.32 3.99
CA ALA A 23 8.43 7.30 5.07
C ALA A 23 7.57 8.54 4.81
N GLY A 24 7.65 9.09 3.58
CA GLY A 24 6.86 10.27 3.20
C GLY A 24 5.36 10.00 3.24
N MET A 25 4.91 8.89 2.64
CA MET A 25 3.50 8.52 2.65
C MET A 25 3.02 8.11 4.05
N GLY A 26 3.85 7.40 4.82
CA GLY A 26 3.56 6.98 6.19
C GLY A 26 3.35 8.14 7.17
N ALA A 27 4.15 9.20 7.05
CA ALA A 27 3.97 10.40 7.85
C ALA A 27 2.62 11.07 7.57
N ILE A 28 2.27 11.22 6.29
CA ILE A 28 1.02 11.83 5.87
C ILE A 28 -0.18 10.95 6.22
N SER A 29 -0.08 9.63 6.01
CA SER A 29 -1.13 8.67 6.32
C SER A 29 -1.43 8.62 7.82
N SER A 30 -0.41 8.74 8.68
CA SER A 30 -0.56 8.81 10.13
C SER A 30 -1.35 10.05 10.56
N VAL A 31 -0.96 11.24 10.08
CA VAL A 31 -1.68 12.50 10.38
C VAL A 31 -3.13 12.43 9.88
N TYR A 32 -3.32 11.99 8.64
CA TYR A 32 -4.65 11.84 8.06
C TYR A 32 -5.52 10.87 8.85
N SER A 33 -4.98 9.72 9.26
CA SER A 33 -5.69 8.73 10.08
C SER A 33 -6.10 9.31 11.43
N GLN A 34 -5.21 10.01 12.12
CA GLN A 34 -5.52 10.62 13.42
C GLN A 34 -6.67 11.65 13.33
N ILE A 35 -6.74 12.42 12.25
CA ILE A 35 -7.77 13.45 12.06
C ILE A 35 -9.13 12.86 11.63
N PHE A 36 -9.13 11.87 10.74
CA PHE A 36 -10.35 11.43 10.05
C PHE A 36 -10.87 10.05 10.46
N LEU A 37 -10.03 9.18 11.02
CA LEU A 37 -10.47 7.85 11.49
C LEU A 37 -11.51 7.94 12.63
N PRO A 38 -11.42 8.88 13.61
CA PRO A 38 -12.47 9.06 14.62
C PRO A 38 -13.85 9.32 14.02
N LYS A 39 -13.92 9.97 12.85
CA LYS A 39 -15.19 10.24 12.16
C LYS A 39 -15.84 8.97 11.63
N ILE A 40 -15.07 7.95 11.24
CA ILE A 40 -15.59 6.64 10.85
C ILE A 40 -16.28 5.97 12.04
N TYR A 41 -15.65 6.01 13.22
CA TYR A 41 -16.23 5.46 14.45
C TYR A 41 -17.51 6.22 14.86
N ALA A 42 -17.44 7.56 14.88
CA ALA A 42 -18.58 8.40 15.25
C ALA A 42 -19.78 8.21 14.31
N SER A 43 -19.54 8.05 13.01
CA SER A 43 -20.59 7.83 12.02
C SER A 43 -20.99 6.36 11.83
N LYS A 44 -20.56 5.45 12.72
CA LYS A 44 -20.78 4.00 12.61
C LYS A 44 -20.46 3.42 11.21
N GLY A 45 -19.42 3.94 10.55
CA GLY A 45 -18.98 3.48 9.23
C GLY A 45 -19.52 4.23 8.00
N GLU A 46 -20.46 5.17 8.15
CA GLU A 46 -20.96 5.94 7.00
C GLU A 46 -19.88 6.79 6.31
N PHE A 47 -18.94 7.34 7.08
CA PHE A 47 -17.86 8.19 6.57
C PHE A 47 -16.75 7.42 5.82
N THR A 48 -16.77 6.07 5.84
CA THR A 48 -15.66 5.25 5.33
C THR A 48 -15.35 5.47 3.85
N LEU A 49 -16.35 5.54 2.96
CA LEU A 49 -16.08 5.75 1.54
C LEU A 49 -15.54 7.15 1.25
N LYS A 50 -15.99 8.17 2.00
CA LYS A 50 -15.45 9.53 1.91
C LYS A 50 -14.01 9.59 2.39
N TYR A 51 -13.70 8.89 3.48
CA TYR A 51 -12.34 8.72 3.98
C TYR A 51 -11.44 8.07 2.92
N ILE A 52 -11.85 6.95 2.34
CA ILE A 52 -11.07 6.20 1.35
C ILE A 52 -10.83 7.04 0.10
N ARG A 53 -11.85 7.73 -0.42
CA ARG A 53 -11.70 8.62 -1.58
C ARG A 53 -10.66 9.71 -1.34
N ASN A 54 -10.74 10.37 -0.20
CA ASN A 54 -9.80 11.43 0.16
C ASN A 54 -8.39 10.88 0.42
N ALA A 55 -8.28 9.68 0.99
CA ALA A 55 -7.01 8.97 1.13
C ALA A 55 -6.37 8.68 -0.24
N LEU A 56 -7.14 8.22 -1.22
CA LEU A 56 -6.64 7.99 -2.59
C LEU A 56 -6.16 9.28 -3.26
N ILE A 57 -6.88 10.39 -3.10
CA ILE A 57 -6.47 11.71 -3.61
C ILE A 57 -5.15 12.13 -2.96
N LEU A 58 -5.04 11.97 -1.64
CA LEU A 58 -3.83 12.29 -0.89
C LEU A 58 -2.64 11.44 -1.36
N SER A 59 -2.83 10.12 -1.51
CA SER A 59 -1.83 9.20 -2.04
C SER A 59 -1.38 9.58 -3.45
N LEU A 60 -2.29 10.04 -4.31
CA LEU A 60 -1.95 10.51 -5.66
C LEU A 60 -1.06 11.76 -5.61
N ILE A 61 -1.39 12.73 -4.76
CA ILE A 61 -0.58 13.96 -4.57
C ILE A 61 0.83 13.59 -4.10
N VAL A 62 0.93 12.72 -3.10
CA VAL A 62 2.22 12.24 -2.57
C VAL A 62 2.99 11.46 -3.65
N GLY A 63 2.32 10.61 -4.41
CA GLY A 63 2.94 9.84 -5.49
C GLY A 63 3.52 10.72 -6.59
N ILE A 64 2.77 11.74 -7.04
CA ILE A 64 3.27 12.72 -8.02
C ILE A 64 4.48 13.47 -7.44
N GLY A 65 4.37 13.95 -6.20
CA GLY A 65 5.49 14.62 -5.52
C GLY A 65 6.73 13.74 -5.47
N ALA A 66 6.59 12.49 -5.06
CA ALA A 66 7.66 11.51 -4.96
C ALA A 66 8.32 11.21 -6.31
N ILE A 67 7.56 11.14 -7.41
CA ILE A 67 8.13 10.94 -8.76
C ILE A 67 8.94 12.17 -9.20
N VAL A 68 8.44 13.38 -8.94
CA VAL A 68 9.10 14.62 -9.35
C VAL A 68 10.37 14.89 -8.53
N THR A 69 10.31 14.67 -7.21
CA THR A 69 11.43 15.00 -6.31
C THR A 69 12.35 13.80 -6.03
N GLY A 70 11.94 12.58 -6.38
CA GLY A 70 12.59 11.34 -5.95
C GLY A 70 14.06 11.23 -6.31
N LYS A 71 14.44 11.62 -7.54
CA LYS A 71 15.85 11.62 -7.97
C LYS A 71 16.71 12.55 -7.10
N TYR A 72 16.23 13.76 -6.86
CA TYR A 72 16.94 14.73 -6.02
C TYR A 72 17.07 14.24 -4.59
N LEU A 73 16.00 13.68 -4.02
CA LEU A 73 16.03 13.11 -2.67
C LEU A 73 17.09 12.01 -2.54
N LEU A 74 17.22 11.12 -3.52
CA LEU A 74 18.24 10.07 -3.50
C LEU A 74 19.66 10.63 -3.65
N MET A 75 19.87 11.65 -4.47
CA MET A 75 21.18 12.30 -4.59
C MET A 75 21.64 12.93 -3.27
N PHE A 76 20.71 13.49 -2.48
CA PHE A 76 21.04 14.13 -1.20
C PHE A 76 21.13 13.14 -0.03
N LEU A 77 20.31 12.10 -0.03
CA LEU A 77 20.14 11.20 1.12
C LEU A 77 20.89 9.87 0.99
N THR A 78 21.33 9.51 -0.22
CA THR A 78 21.91 8.19 -0.50
C THR A 78 23.10 8.26 -1.47
N LYS A 79 23.65 7.10 -1.83
CA LYS A 79 24.72 7.01 -2.85
C LYS A 79 24.16 7.26 -4.25
N ASN A 80 24.96 7.86 -5.12
CA ASN A 80 24.57 8.16 -6.51
C ASN A 80 24.12 6.93 -7.30
N ASP A 81 24.68 5.76 -7.01
CA ASP A 81 24.31 4.49 -7.64
C ASP A 81 22.83 4.11 -7.45
N TYR A 82 22.14 4.70 -6.48
CA TYR A 82 20.72 4.42 -6.23
C TYR A 82 19.77 5.30 -7.05
N VAL A 83 20.27 6.37 -7.68
CA VAL A 83 19.47 7.34 -8.43
C VAL A 83 18.79 6.71 -9.64
N GLU A 84 19.42 5.71 -10.27
CA GLU A 84 18.82 4.94 -11.38
C GLU A 84 17.54 4.20 -10.96
N TYR A 85 17.43 3.88 -9.67
CA TYR A 85 16.28 3.19 -9.10
C TYR A 85 15.21 4.13 -8.54
N ALA A 86 15.30 5.45 -8.77
CA ALA A 86 14.39 6.45 -8.18
C ALA A 86 12.90 6.15 -8.38
N HIS A 87 12.52 5.48 -9.48
CA HIS A 87 11.14 5.06 -9.71
C HIS A 87 10.62 4.08 -8.65
N ALA A 88 11.51 3.36 -7.96
CA ALA A 88 11.14 2.43 -6.90
C ALA A 88 10.52 3.12 -5.68
N ILE A 89 10.77 4.42 -5.48
CA ILE A 89 10.11 5.24 -4.44
C ILE A 89 8.58 5.13 -4.57
N GLY A 90 8.07 5.06 -5.81
CA GLY A 90 6.64 4.90 -6.07
C GLY A 90 6.04 3.64 -5.45
N PHE A 91 6.79 2.53 -5.38
CA PHE A 91 6.32 1.32 -4.71
C PHE A 91 6.14 1.54 -3.21
N GLY A 92 7.07 2.23 -2.55
CA GLY A 92 6.93 2.58 -1.12
C GLY A 92 5.68 3.42 -0.84
N VAL A 93 5.46 4.46 -1.67
CA VAL A 93 4.24 5.28 -1.58
C VAL A 93 2.98 4.43 -1.78
N LEU A 94 2.98 3.56 -2.78
CA LEU A 94 1.82 2.72 -3.11
C LEU A 94 1.50 1.72 -2.01
N VAL A 95 2.51 1.09 -1.42
CA VAL A 95 2.32 0.16 -0.29
C VAL A 95 1.70 0.87 0.90
N GLU A 96 2.21 2.04 1.28
CA GLU A 96 1.65 2.80 2.40
C GLU A 96 0.26 3.38 2.10
N ALA A 97 0.01 3.78 0.85
CA ALA A 97 -1.32 4.15 0.40
C ALA A 97 -2.31 2.97 0.48
N GLY A 98 -1.86 1.77 0.10
CA GLY A 98 -2.61 0.53 0.25
C GLY A 98 -2.96 0.26 1.71
N ASN A 99 -1.97 0.31 2.59
CA ASN A 99 -2.15 0.14 4.03
C ASN A 99 -3.16 1.13 4.62
N LEU A 100 -3.13 2.40 4.20
CA LEU A 100 -4.08 3.42 4.64
C LEU A 100 -5.53 3.07 4.26
N VAL A 101 -5.73 2.62 3.01
CA VAL A 101 -7.05 2.24 2.50
C VAL A 101 -7.55 0.96 3.17
N ILE A 102 -6.70 -0.06 3.25
CA ILE A 102 -6.99 -1.35 3.89
C ILE A 102 -7.30 -1.14 5.37
N GLY A 103 -6.57 -0.27 6.07
CA GLY A 103 -6.82 0.08 7.47
C GLY A 103 -8.21 0.68 7.68
N ALA A 104 -8.61 1.65 6.85
CA ALA A 104 -9.94 2.24 6.91
C ALA A 104 -11.06 1.21 6.61
N ALA A 105 -10.82 0.35 5.63
CA ALA A 105 -11.74 -0.72 5.29
C ALA A 105 -11.89 -1.73 6.43
N THR A 106 -10.78 -2.10 7.06
CA THR A 106 -10.72 -2.98 8.23
C THR A 106 -11.56 -2.43 9.38
N VAL A 107 -11.43 -1.14 9.69
CA VAL A 107 -12.23 -0.49 10.74
C VAL A 107 -13.73 -0.59 10.44
N TYR A 108 -14.15 -0.29 9.21
CA TYR A 108 -15.56 -0.45 8.84
C TYR A 108 -16.05 -1.88 9.01
N LEU A 109 -15.27 -2.87 8.57
CA LEU A 109 -15.67 -4.28 8.63
C LEU A 109 -15.71 -4.79 10.07
N MET A 110 -14.83 -4.32 10.95
CA MET A 110 -14.90 -4.60 12.39
C MET A 110 -16.18 -4.03 13.00
N LEU A 111 -16.56 -2.78 12.66
CA LEU A 111 -17.81 -2.15 13.13
C LEU A 111 -19.08 -2.89 12.67
N ASN A 112 -19.00 -3.67 11.59
CA ASN A 112 -20.11 -4.43 11.03
C ASN A 112 -19.96 -5.95 11.23
N ASN A 113 -19.18 -6.41 12.22
CA ASN A 113 -18.98 -7.82 12.56
C ASN A 113 -18.44 -8.70 11.39
N ALA A 114 -17.78 -8.10 10.42
CA ALA A 114 -17.24 -8.76 9.23
C ALA A 114 -15.70 -8.89 9.26
N ALA A 115 -15.10 -8.90 10.47
CA ALA A 115 -13.64 -8.94 10.66
C ALA A 115 -12.97 -10.15 10.00
N LYS A 116 -13.66 -11.30 9.92
CA LYS A 116 -13.16 -12.52 9.26
C LYS A 116 -12.75 -12.28 7.81
N ALA A 117 -13.53 -11.49 7.06
CA ALA A 117 -13.23 -11.16 5.68
C ALA A 117 -11.92 -10.37 5.56
N THR A 118 -11.67 -9.45 6.52
CA THR A 118 -10.46 -8.65 6.55
C THR A 118 -9.22 -9.50 6.84
N ILE A 119 -9.29 -10.34 7.87
CA ILE A 119 -8.17 -11.21 8.27
C ILE A 119 -7.80 -12.12 7.10
N PHE A 120 -8.79 -12.77 6.49
CA PHE A 120 -8.57 -13.63 5.33
C PHE A 120 -7.89 -12.88 4.18
N CYS A 121 -8.39 -11.69 3.82
CA CYS A 121 -7.79 -10.90 2.75
C CYS A 121 -6.34 -10.53 3.05
N ASN A 122 -6.03 -10.04 4.25
CA ASN A 122 -4.67 -9.65 4.63
C ASN A 122 -3.69 -10.83 4.64
N VAL A 123 -4.13 -12.01 5.11
CA VAL A 123 -3.31 -13.24 5.06
C VAL A 123 -3.06 -13.65 3.61
N MET A 124 -4.08 -13.63 2.76
CA MET A 124 -3.91 -13.92 1.33
C MET A 124 -3.01 -12.89 0.62
N ALA A 125 -3.04 -11.62 1.04
CA ALA A 125 -2.10 -10.58 0.59
C ALA A 125 -0.66 -10.97 0.89
N ALA A 126 -0.42 -11.33 2.15
CA ALA A 126 0.90 -11.61 2.66
C ALA A 126 1.47 -12.84 1.94
N ILE A 127 0.70 -13.93 1.90
CA ILE A 127 1.12 -15.15 1.21
C ILE A 127 1.33 -14.89 -0.29
N GLY A 128 0.41 -14.18 -0.94
CA GLY A 128 0.51 -13.87 -2.38
C GLY A 128 1.72 -13.00 -2.71
N SER A 129 2.00 -11.98 -1.91
CA SER A 129 3.17 -11.11 -2.10
C SER A 129 4.48 -11.82 -1.80
N MET A 130 4.54 -12.69 -0.76
CA MET A 130 5.71 -13.51 -0.47
C MET A 130 6.00 -14.52 -1.58
N ALA A 131 4.98 -15.25 -2.03
CA ALA A 131 5.12 -16.23 -3.12
C ALA A 131 5.49 -15.54 -4.43
N GLY A 132 4.82 -14.42 -4.77
CA GLY A 132 5.13 -13.63 -5.96
C GLY A 132 6.53 -13.04 -5.92
N GLY A 133 6.96 -12.50 -4.77
CA GLY A 133 8.31 -11.97 -4.57
C GLY A 133 9.38 -13.06 -4.71
N TYR A 134 9.14 -14.24 -4.14
CA TYR A 134 10.04 -15.39 -4.29
C TYR A 134 10.18 -15.81 -5.76
N LEU A 135 9.07 -15.98 -6.47
CA LEU A 135 9.08 -16.38 -7.89
C LEU A 135 9.77 -15.32 -8.75
N MET A 136 9.45 -14.03 -8.55
CA MET A 136 10.06 -12.94 -9.31
C MET A 136 11.56 -12.83 -9.06
N MET A 137 12.03 -12.98 -7.82
CA MET A 137 13.47 -13.00 -7.53
C MET A 137 14.17 -14.23 -8.10
N HIS A 138 13.49 -15.39 -8.17
CA HIS A 138 14.06 -16.60 -8.76
C HIS A 138 14.32 -16.45 -10.27
N TYR A 139 13.40 -15.81 -10.99
CA TYR A 139 13.51 -15.60 -12.44
C TYR A 139 14.23 -14.30 -12.83
N PHE A 140 14.22 -13.27 -11.96
CA PHE A 140 14.78 -11.94 -12.23
C PHE A 140 15.60 -11.40 -11.04
N PRO A 141 16.68 -12.08 -10.62
CA PRO A 141 17.43 -11.73 -9.39
C PRO A 141 18.13 -10.36 -9.44
N GLU A 142 18.40 -9.83 -10.63
CA GLU A 142 19.08 -8.54 -10.82
C GLU A 142 18.10 -7.34 -10.89
N ASN A 143 16.79 -7.60 -10.93
CA ASN A 143 15.78 -6.56 -11.10
C ASN A 143 15.21 -6.11 -9.75
N ALA A 144 15.52 -4.88 -9.31
CA ALA A 144 15.02 -4.32 -8.05
C ALA A 144 13.48 -4.25 -7.99
N PHE A 145 12.81 -4.15 -9.14
CA PHE A 145 11.35 -4.11 -9.23
C PHE A 145 10.69 -5.47 -9.02
N ALA A 146 11.45 -6.57 -9.09
CA ALA A 146 10.96 -7.93 -8.86
C ALA A 146 10.31 -8.10 -7.48
N ILE A 147 10.76 -7.33 -6.48
CA ILE A 147 10.21 -7.34 -5.13
C ILE A 147 8.97 -6.41 -5.03
N GLY A 148 9.06 -5.21 -5.60
CA GLY A 148 8.02 -4.20 -5.46
C GLY A 148 6.73 -4.51 -6.19
N VAL A 149 6.80 -5.11 -7.38
CA VAL A 149 5.62 -5.40 -8.20
C VAL A 149 4.65 -6.36 -7.50
N PRO A 150 5.07 -7.54 -7.00
CA PRO A 150 4.18 -8.44 -6.26
C PRO A 150 3.52 -7.80 -5.03
N ILE A 151 4.26 -6.98 -4.29
CA ILE A 151 3.75 -6.31 -3.09
C ILE A 151 2.72 -5.24 -3.49
N ALA A 152 3.02 -4.40 -4.49
CA ALA A 152 2.08 -3.38 -4.93
C ALA A 152 0.79 -3.99 -5.52
N LEU A 153 0.91 -5.06 -6.31
CA LEU A 153 -0.23 -5.74 -6.88
C LEU A 153 -1.13 -6.37 -5.80
N SER A 154 -0.54 -6.97 -4.76
CA SER A 154 -1.34 -7.53 -3.66
C SER A 154 -2.11 -6.44 -2.91
N GLN A 155 -1.47 -5.30 -2.66
CA GLN A 155 -2.07 -4.12 -2.01
C GLN A 155 -3.23 -3.55 -2.83
N ILE A 156 -3.05 -3.38 -4.16
CA ILE A 156 -4.11 -2.91 -5.06
C ILE A 156 -5.28 -3.89 -5.08
N PHE A 157 -4.99 -5.18 -5.28
CA PHE A 157 -6.02 -6.20 -5.41
C PHE A 157 -6.91 -6.28 -4.17
N ILE A 158 -6.29 -6.28 -2.99
CA ILE A 158 -7.02 -6.38 -1.73
C ILE A 158 -7.70 -5.08 -1.35
N GLY A 159 -7.07 -3.93 -1.61
CA GLY A 159 -7.72 -2.64 -1.45
C GLY A 159 -9.02 -2.56 -2.25
N LEU A 160 -8.98 -2.93 -3.54
CA LEU A 160 -10.16 -2.96 -4.41
C LEU A 160 -11.21 -3.97 -3.94
N PHE A 161 -10.78 -5.18 -3.53
CA PHE A 161 -11.69 -6.20 -3.02
C PHE A 161 -12.43 -5.73 -1.77
N LEU A 162 -11.71 -5.18 -0.79
CA LEU A 162 -12.30 -4.69 0.46
C LEU A 162 -13.23 -3.49 0.22
N ILE A 163 -12.85 -2.54 -0.64
CA ILE A 163 -13.73 -1.43 -1.04
C ILE A 163 -15.03 -1.97 -1.65
N SER A 164 -14.91 -2.91 -2.59
CA SER A 164 -16.07 -3.52 -3.26
C SER A 164 -16.99 -4.24 -2.26
N TYR A 165 -16.40 -4.93 -1.27
CA TYR A 165 -17.14 -5.60 -0.21
C TYR A 165 -17.88 -4.62 0.70
N ILE A 166 -17.25 -3.48 1.05
CA ILE A 166 -17.88 -2.40 1.83
C ILE A 166 -19.06 -1.81 1.07
N VAL A 167 -18.89 -1.47 -0.20
CA VAL A 167 -19.98 -0.93 -1.05
C VAL A 167 -21.16 -1.90 -1.09
N ARG A 168 -20.89 -3.21 -1.20
CA ARG A 168 -21.94 -4.24 -1.15
C ARG A 168 -22.67 -4.24 0.19
N LEU A 169 -21.95 -4.23 1.32
CA LEU A 169 -22.56 -4.21 2.65
C LEU A 169 -23.40 -2.96 2.90
N GLN A 170 -22.92 -1.78 2.49
CA GLN A 170 -23.69 -0.53 2.62
C GLN A 170 -24.98 -0.57 1.78
N ARG A 171 -24.95 -1.16 0.58
CA ARG A 171 -26.14 -1.31 -0.25
C ARG A 171 -27.18 -2.24 0.38
N ILE A 172 -26.77 -3.32 1.04
CA ILE A 172 -27.68 -4.24 1.73
C ILE A 172 -28.36 -3.53 2.89
N LYS A 173 -27.58 -2.86 3.75
CA LYS A 173 -28.09 -2.12 4.90
C LYS A 173 -29.08 -1.01 4.49
N ASN A 174 -28.81 -0.30 3.40
CA ASN A 174 -29.72 0.74 2.90
C ASN A 174 -31.04 0.21 2.34
N LYS A 175 -31.10 -1.08 1.95
CA LYS A 175 -32.35 -1.72 1.54
C LYS A 175 -33.19 -2.17 2.74
N GLU A 176 -32.56 -2.58 3.83
CA GLU A 176 -33.24 -3.00 5.07
C GLU A 176 -33.88 -1.84 5.84
N MET A 177 -33.42 -0.60 5.60
CA MET A 177 -33.95 0.62 6.22
C MET A 177 -35.10 1.28 5.42
N LYS A 178 -35.46 0.74 4.25
CA LYS A 178 -36.56 1.23 3.41
C LYS A 178 -37.74 0.28 3.47
#